data_AF-A0A8R7R6S6-F1
#
_entry.id   AF-A0A8R7R6S6-F1
#
_cell.length_a   1.000
_cell.length_b   1.000
_cell.length_c   1.000
_cell.angle_alpha   90.00
_cell.angle_beta   90.00
_cell.angle_gamma   90.00
#
_symmetry.space_group_name_H-M   'P 1'
#
loop_
_entity.id
_entity.type
_entity.pdbx_description
1 polymer ?
#
loop_
_entity_poly.entity_id
_entity_poly.type
_entity_poly.pdbx_seq_one_letter_code
_entity_poly.pdbx_strand_id
1 'polypeptide(L)'
;MLREPRERIDAPNRRRFLNSSTGECIQVHLPELHNQEVLALTAEGLLVVLDWPRSTKVHLLNPLTRHLTQLPPLTALVSHQGNDGLLFTAAFDTHFPAWGSGVLSDDSTVVLSFNRLNMLGMAKPGDDHWTVLNFHNLLRTASSMIAGRFYCATIDGVMVLEDQPPRLELAAKLPMPVSPMADTLHLMDSAGELTLVHRRFSRHHDNNNAAKRRYDVYRLDLGAGTLCRANSFGGGGHALFIGMYCSLSVPIKAFPSGAIRGDTVYLSFDIAERNRTEGYRLADRSAISRDSLSSHSALQPHNLVDCLSLCSTGRI
;
A
#
# COMPACT_ATOMS: atom_id res chain seq x y z
N MET A 1 7.85 8.68 -2.95
CA MET A 1 6.88 9.81 -3.01
C MET A 1 5.47 9.27 -2.79
N LEU A 2 4.61 9.96 -2.05
CA LEU A 2 3.26 9.55 -1.67
C LEU A 2 2.25 10.65 -1.99
N ARG A 3 1.00 10.36 -2.36
CA ARG A 3 0.10 11.37 -2.96
C ARG A 3 -1.06 11.74 -2.04
N GLU A 4 -1.37 13.02 -1.86
CA GLU A 4 -2.62 13.43 -1.17
C GLU A 4 -3.87 13.23 -2.06
N PRO A 5 -5.07 12.99 -1.47
CA PRO A 5 -6.31 12.82 -2.20
C PRO A 5 -6.92 14.16 -2.63
N ARG A 6 -7.93 14.06 -3.49
CA ARG A 6 -8.62 15.14 -4.18
C ARG A 6 -9.05 16.29 -3.26
N GLU A 7 -8.43 17.45 -3.42
CA GLU A 7 -9.12 18.71 -3.19
C GLU A 7 -10.18 18.89 -4.27
N ARG A 8 -11.44 19.12 -3.90
CA ARG A 8 -12.54 19.43 -4.83
C ARG A 8 -12.42 20.85 -5.43
N ILE A 9 -11.23 21.45 -5.38
CA ILE A 9 -10.91 22.82 -5.82
C ILE A 9 -9.69 22.84 -6.76
N ASP A 10 -8.89 21.76 -6.84
CA ASP A 10 -7.84 21.65 -7.85
C ASP A 10 -8.37 20.94 -9.10
N ALA A 11 -8.02 21.47 -10.28
CA ALA A 11 -8.38 20.88 -11.58
C ALA A 11 -8.08 19.37 -11.58
N PRO A 12 -8.89 18.51 -12.23
CA PRO A 12 -8.82 17.04 -12.14
C PRO A 12 -7.44 16.44 -12.46
N ASN A 13 -6.56 17.23 -13.06
CA ASN A 13 -5.23 16.87 -13.52
C ASN A 13 -4.11 17.36 -12.58
N ARG A 14 -4.38 18.09 -11.49
CA ARG A 14 -3.34 18.49 -10.52
C ARG A 14 -3.20 17.46 -9.40
N ARG A 15 -1.98 16.99 -9.16
CA ARG A 15 -1.64 16.00 -8.13
C ARG A 15 -0.56 16.56 -7.20
N ARG A 16 -0.64 16.23 -5.91
CA ARG A 16 0.39 16.55 -4.92
C ARG A 16 1.19 15.31 -4.56
N PHE A 17 2.51 15.38 -4.62
CA PHE A 17 3.43 14.30 -4.26
C PHE A 17 4.27 14.73 -3.06
N LEU A 18 4.13 14.02 -1.97
CA LEU A 18 4.87 14.10 -0.71
C LEU A 18 6.12 13.22 -0.77
N ASN A 19 7.26 13.77 -0.38
CA ASN A 19 8.42 12.98 0.00
C ASN A 19 8.26 12.55 1.46
N SER A 20 8.03 11.26 1.70
CA SER A 20 7.83 10.72 3.05
C SER A 20 9.03 10.87 3.96
N SER A 21 10.24 11.00 3.41
CA SER A 21 11.47 11.11 4.19
C SER A 21 11.79 12.55 4.60
N THR A 22 11.37 13.54 3.80
CA THR A 22 11.65 14.97 4.05
C THR A 22 10.43 15.77 4.47
N GLY A 23 9.22 15.25 4.26
CA GLY A 23 7.97 15.97 4.50
C GLY A 23 7.64 17.00 3.42
N GLU A 24 8.51 17.20 2.43
CA GLU A 24 8.30 18.16 1.35
C GLU A 24 7.24 17.68 0.37
N CYS A 25 6.47 18.61 -0.16
CA CYS A 25 5.41 18.32 -1.12
C CYS A 25 5.59 19.16 -2.38
N ILE A 26 5.40 18.52 -3.54
CA ILE A 26 5.36 19.20 -4.83
C ILE A 26 3.96 19.03 -5.43
N GLN A 27 3.52 20.03 -6.17
CA GLN A 27 2.29 19.96 -6.94
C GLN A 27 2.60 19.91 -8.43
N VAL A 28 2.03 18.94 -9.12
CA VAL A 28 2.30 18.65 -10.53
C VAL A 28 0.99 18.65 -11.31
N HIS A 29 1.00 19.26 -12.48
CA HIS A 29 -0.11 19.17 -13.43
C HIS A 29 0.15 18.02 -14.42
N LEU A 30 -0.74 17.03 -14.40
CA LEU A 30 -0.70 15.77 -15.16
C LEU A 30 -1.95 15.67 -16.06
N PRO A 31 -1.98 16.35 -17.21
CA PRO A 31 -3.08 16.24 -18.16
C PRO A 31 -3.24 14.83 -18.75
N GLU A 32 -2.21 13.99 -18.70
CA GLU A 32 -2.23 12.59 -19.13
C GLU A 32 -3.25 11.76 -18.36
N LEU A 33 -3.56 12.17 -17.12
CA LEU A 33 -4.57 11.50 -16.30
C LEU A 33 -6.01 11.80 -16.74
N HIS A 34 -6.20 12.66 -17.75
CA HIS A 34 -7.52 12.96 -18.26
C HIS A 34 -8.12 11.70 -18.93
N ASN A 35 -9.19 11.17 -18.33
CA ASN A 35 -9.84 9.92 -18.73
C ASN A 35 -8.93 8.68 -18.61
N GLN A 36 -8.00 8.69 -17.65
CA GLN A 36 -7.25 7.49 -17.27
C GLN A 36 -7.57 7.11 -15.82
N GLU A 37 -7.66 5.82 -15.58
CA GLU A 37 -7.73 5.24 -14.24
C GLU A 37 -6.32 5.00 -13.72
N VAL A 38 -6.09 5.22 -12.43
CA VAL A 38 -4.79 4.91 -11.83
C VAL A 38 -4.90 3.58 -11.10
N LEU A 39 -4.15 2.59 -11.59
CA LEU A 39 -4.11 1.26 -11.00
C LEU A 39 -3.20 1.22 -9.77
N ALA A 40 -2.09 1.96 -9.78
CA ALA A 40 -1.12 1.90 -8.70
C ALA A 40 -0.24 3.17 -8.61
N LEU A 41 0.29 3.40 -7.40
CA LEU A 41 1.45 4.26 -7.16
C LEU A 41 2.60 3.35 -6.72
N THR A 42 3.64 3.32 -7.54
CA THR A 42 4.86 2.53 -7.25
C THR A 42 5.64 3.15 -6.09
N ALA A 43 6.46 2.34 -5.41
CA ALA A 43 7.32 2.82 -4.32
C ALA A 43 8.29 3.92 -4.80
N GLU A 44 8.70 3.84 -6.06
CA GLU A 44 9.58 4.77 -6.76
C GLU A 44 8.89 6.11 -7.11
N GLY A 45 7.57 6.21 -6.91
CA GLY A 45 6.79 7.42 -7.16
C GLY A 45 6.25 7.55 -8.60
N LEU A 46 6.32 6.49 -9.40
CA LEU A 46 5.70 6.40 -10.72
C LEU A 46 4.24 5.96 -10.61
N LEU A 47 3.40 6.40 -11.54
CA LEU A 47 1.99 6.04 -11.61
C LEU A 47 1.77 4.95 -12.66
N VAL A 48 1.04 3.91 -12.33
CA VAL A 48 0.57 2.93 -13.32
C VAL A 48 -0.86 3.30 -13.70
N VAL A 49 -1.05 3.66 -14.97
CA VAL A 49 -2.29 4.25 -15.49
C VAL A 49 -2.90 3.37 -16.58
N LEU A 50 -4.22 3.35 -16.62
CA LEU A 50 -5.04 2.55 -17.53
C LEU A 50 -5.93 3.48 -18.36
N ASP A 51 -5.89 3.37 -19.68
CA ASP A 51 -6.80 4.09 -20.57
C ASP A 51 -8.17 3.37 -20.64
N TRP A 52 -8.99 3.57 -19.60
CA TRP A 52 -10.31 2.94 -19.44
C TRP A 52 -11.43 4.00 -19.51
N PRO A 53 -12.61 3.71 -20.11
CA PRO A 53 -13.07 2.45 -20.70
C PRO A 53 -12.81 2.29 -22.21
N ARG A 54 -11.97 3.15 -22.81
CA ARG A 54 -11.74 3.17 -24.25
C ARG A 54 -10.85 2.04 -24.75
N SER A 55 -9.89 1.63 -23.93
CA SER A 55 -8.99 0.53 -24.20
C SER A 55 -8.61 -0.18 -22.90
N THR A 56 -7.64 -1.08 -22.97
CA THR A 56 -7.05 -1.72 -21.79
C THR A 56 -5.54 -1.51 -21.75
N LYS A 57 -5.05 -0.47 -22.46
CA LYS A 57 -3.64 -0.13 -22.51
C LYS A 57 -3.16 0.38 -21.16
N VAL A 58 -2.06 -0.20 -20.69
CA VAL A 58 -1.40 0.19 -19.44
C VAL A 58 -0.16 1.01 -19.77
N HIS A 59 0.06 2.08 -19.03
CA HIS A 59 1.28 2.87 -19.11
C HIS A 59 1.86 3.10 -17.72
N LEU A 60 3.19 3.19 -17.66
CA LEU A 60 3.92 3.73 -16.53
C LEU A 60 4.18 5.22 -16.80
N LEU A 61 3.59 6.09 -15.98
CA LEU A 61 3.75 7.53 -16.06
C LEU A 61 4.75 7.99 -15.00
N ASN A 62 5.83 8.62 -15.43
CA ASN A 62 6.67 9.41 -14.54
C ASN A 62 6.01 10.78 -14.33
N PRO A 63 5.53 11.12 -13.13
CA PRO A 63 4.81 12.37 -12.92
C PRO A 63 5.70 13.60 -13.10
N LEU A 64 7.01 13.50 -12.84
CA LEU A 64 7.93 14.65 -12.91
C LEU A 64 8.33 14.96 -14.34
N THR A 65 8.64 13.93 -15.13
CA THR A 65 9.06 14.09 -16.53
C THR A 65 7.90 14.02 -17.52
N ARG A 66 6.73 13.57 -17.06
CA ARG A 66 5.53 13.28 -17.87
C ARG A 66 5.76 12.21 -18.94
N HIS A 67 6.87 11.48 -18.84
CA HIS A 67 7.17 10.38 -19.75
C HIS A 67 6.20 9.23 -19.53
N LEU A 68 5.65 8.70 -20.61
CA LEU A 68 4.77 7.53 -20.64
C LEU A 68 5.51 6.35 -21.26
N THR A 69 5.63 5.27 -20.51
CA THR A 69 6.19 4.02 -21.00
C THR A 69 5.08 2.99 -21.13
N GLN A 70 4.89 2.43 -22.33
CA GLN A 70 3.85 1.44 -22.57
C GLN A 70 4.20 0.09 -21.95
N LEU A 71 3.22 -0.56 -21.34
CA LEU A 71 3.26 -1.93 -20.83
C LEU A 71 2.24 -2.78 -21.60
N PRO A 72 2.29 -4.13 -21.51
CA PRO A 72 1.25 -4.97 -22.09
C PRO A 72 -0.14 -4.59 -21.55
N PRO A 73 -1.22 -4.77 -22.33
CA PRO A 73 -2.55 -4.37 -21.91
C PRO A 73 -3.02 -5.16 -20.69
N LEU A 74 -3.87 -4.54 -19.86
CA LEU A 74 -4.38 -5.14 -18.61
C LEU A 74 -5.18 -6.42 -18.89
N THR A 75 -5.86 -6.51 -20.03
CA THR A 75 -6.54 -7.74 -20.46
C THR A 75 -5.57 -8.91 -20.61
N ALA A 76 -4.37 -8.68 -21.15
CA ALA A 76 -3.36 -9.75 -21.24
C ALA A 76 -2.94 -10.28 -19.86
N LEU A 77 -3.07 -9.47 -18.80
CA LEU A 77 -2.87 -9.92 -17.43
C LEU A 77 -4.07 -10.73 -16.92
N VAL A 78 -5.29 -10.18 -17.00
CA VAL A 78 -6.46 -10.80 -16.35
C VAL A 78 -7.13 -11.95 -17.13
N SER A 79 -6.87 -12.08 -18.43
CA SER A 79 -7.38 -13.19 -19.25
C SER A 79 -6.83 -14.54 -18.79
N HIS A 80 -5.65 -14.56 -18.18
CA HIS A 80 -5.03 -15.77 -17.65
C HIS A 80 -5.91 -16.54 -16.65
N GLN A 81 -6.81 -15.85 -15.94
CA GLN A 81 -7.74 -16.46 -14.99
C GLN A 81 -9.21 -16.35 -15.43
N GLY A 82 -9.49 -15.90 -16.66
CA GLY A 82 -10.86 -15.67 -17.13
C GLY A 82 -11.58 -14.51 -16.43
N ASN A 83 -10.82 -13.57 -15.86
CA ASN A 83 -11.34 -12.45 -15.08
C ASN A 83 -11.67 -11.21 -15.92
N ASP A 84 -11.60 -11.30 -17.24
CA ASP A 84 -11.79 -10.19 -18.19
C ASP A 84 -13.14 -9.50 -18.04
N GLY A 85 -14.18 -10.28 -17.75
CA GLY A 85 -15.52 -9.76 -17.53
C GLY A 85 -15.58 -8.76 -16.36
N LEU A 86 -14.71 -8.91 -15.35
CA LEU A 86 -14.70 -8.03 -14.18
C LEU A 86 -14.35 -6.58 -14.55
N LEU A 87 -13.57 -6.37 -15.62
CA LEU A 87 -13.20 -5.03 -16.09
C LEU A 87 -14.44 -4.18 -16.40
N PHE A 88 -15.48 -4.80 -16.95
CA PHE A 88 -16.70 -4.13 -17.43
C PHE A 88 -17.84 -4.12 -16.41
N THR A 89 -17.54 -4.39 -15.13
CA THR A 89 -18.54 -4.46 -14.06
C THR A 89 -18.18 -3.50 -12.91
N ALA A 90 -19.10 -3.34 -11.96
CA ALA A 90 -18.83 -2.61 -10.72
C ALA A 90 -17.70 -3.24 -9.87
N ALA A 91 -17.24 -4.46 -10.21
CA ALA A 91 -16.08 -5.07 -9.56
C ALA A 91 -14.77 -4.34 -9.87
N PHE A 92 -14.70 -3.57 -10.97
CA PHE A 92 -13.50 -2.85 -11.40
C PHE A 92 -12.86 -2.06 -10.24
N ASP A 93 -13.64 -1.18 -9.62
CA ASP A 93 -13.24 -0.26 -8.54
C ASP A 93 -12.73 -0.96 -7.27
N THR A 94 -12.97 -2.26 -7.14
CA THR A 94 -12.62 -3.03 -5.93
C THR A 94 -11.54 -4.07 -6.17
N HIS A 95 -11.35 -4.53 -7.41
CA HIS A 95 -10.42 -5.62 -7.75
C HIS A 95 -9.15 -5.13 -8.45
N PHE A 96 -9.21 -4.00 -9.16
CA PHE A 96 -8.14 -3.51 -10.03
C PHE A 96 -7.29 -2.35 -9.49
N PRO A 97 -7.58 -1.71 -8.34
CA PRO A 97 -6.53 -0.98 -7.66
C PRO A 97 -5.51 -1.99 -7.09
N ALA A 98 -4.24 -1.85 -7.44
CA ALA A 98 -3.18 -2.75 -6.99
C ALA A 98 -2.91 -2.55 -5.50
N TRP A 99 -2.68 -3.66 -4.78
CA TRP A 99 -2.36 -3.69 -3.35
C TRP A 99 -0.85 -3.66 -3.09
N GLY A 100 -0.09 -3.46 -4.16
CA GLY A 100 1.36 -3.44 -4.18
C GLY A 100 1.83 -3.20 -5.61
N SER A 101 2.85 -2.36 -5.76
CA SER A 101 3.50 -2.14 -7.04
C SER A 101 4.92 -1.61 -6.85
N GLY A 102 5.74 -1.76 -7.87
CA GLY A 102 7.12 -1.29 -7.85
C GLY A 102 7.84 -1.54 -9.16
N VAL A 103 9.07 -1.05 -9.24
CA VAL A 103 10.02 -1.35 -10.31
C VAL A 103 11.17 -2.15 -9.73
N LEU A 104 11.47 -3.31 -10.30
CA LEU A 104 12.57 -4.15 -9.80
C LEU A 104 13.94 -3.50 -10.05
N SER A 105 14.98 -4.06 -9.43
CA SER A 105 16.37 -3.58 -9.51
C SER A 105 16.99 -3.57 -10.91
N ASP A 106 16.31 -4.12 -11.92
CA ASP A 106 16.71 -4.01 -13.32
C ASP A 106 16.17 -2.73 -13.99
N ASP A 107 15.60 -1.81 -13.20
CA ASP A 107 15.07 -0.50 -13.55
C ASP A 107 13.99 -0.51 -14.66
N SER A 108 13.44 -1.68 -14.99
CA SER A 108 12.53 -1.84 -16.13
C SER A 108 11.35 -2.75 -15.85
N THR A 109 11.50 -3.78 -15.01
CA THR A 109 10.40 -4.69 -14.69
C THR A 109 9.41 -4.04 -13.74
N VAL A 110 8.20 -3.79 -14.22
CA VAL A 110 7.08 -3.28 -13.43
C VAL A 110 6.33 -4.45 -12.82
N VAL A 111 6.07 -4.37 -11.52
CA VAL A 111 5.31 -5.37 -10.76
C VAL A 111 3.98 -4.77 -10.31
N LEU A 112 2.90 -5.53 -10.49
CA LEU A 112 1.57 -5.21 -9.99
C LEU A 112 1.01 -6.39 -9.20
N SER A 113 0.55 -6.15 -7.98
CA SER A 113 -0.10 -7.15 -7.14
C SER A 113 -1.59 -6.86 -6.98
N PHE A 114 -2.42 -7.75 -7.52
CA PHE A 114 -3.88 -7.68 -7.41
C PHE A 114 -4.37 -8.70 -6.39
N ASN A 115 -4.39 -8.28 -5.12
CA ASN A 115 -4.75 -9.15 -4.00
C ASN A 115 -6.12 -9.82 -4.18
N ARG A 116 -7.13 -9.06 -4.64
CA ARG A 116 -8.48 -9.57 -4.88
C ARG A 116 -8.58 -10.60 -6.00
N LEU A 117 -7.63 -10.58 -6.93
CA LEU A 117 -7.52 -11.53 -8.03
C LEU A 117 -6.51 -12.64 -7.72
N ASN A 118 -5.89 -12.63 -6.53
CA ASN A 118 -4.82 -13.56 -6.14
C ASN A 118 -3.73 -13.71 -7.22
N MET A 119 -3.31 -12.59 -7.81
CA MET A 119 -2.30 -12.60 -8.87
C MET A 119 -1.29 -11.46 -8.76
N LEU A 120 -0.09 -11.74 -9.25
CA LEU A 120 0.98 -10.80 -9.48
C LEU A 120 1.33 -10.80 -10.97
N GLY A 121 1.41 -9.61 -11.56
CA GLY A 121 1.87 -9.41 -12.92
C GLY A 121 3.24 -8.76 -12.94
N MET A 122 4.12 -9.25 -13.79
CA MET A 122 5.42 -8.64 -14.10
C MET A 122 5.49 -8.38 -15.60
N ALA A 123 5.98 -7.20 -15.99
CA ALA A 123 6.24 -6.89 -17.39
C ALA A 123 7.31 -5.81 -17.53
N LYS A 124 8.05 -5.87 -18.63
CA LYS A 124 8.95 -4.84 -19.09
C LYS A 124 8.30 -4.01 -20.20
N PRO A 125 8.75 -2.77 -20.40
CA PRO A 125 8.48 -2.03 -21.62
C PRO A 125 8.91 -2.84 -22.85
N GLY A 126 8.00 -3.01 -23.80
CA GLY A 126 8.25 -3.77 -25.02
C GLY A 126 7.87 -5.25 -24.94
N ASP A 127 7.48 -5.77 -23.77
CA ASP A 127 6.88 -7.09 -23.67
C ASP A 127 5.49 -7.10 -24.33
N ASP A 128 5.14 -8.23 -24.97
CA ASP A 128 3.80 -8.44 -25.54
C ASP A 128 2.79 -8.96 -24.49
N HIS A 129 3.28 -9.59 -23.42
CA HIS A 129 2.46 -10.28 -22.41
C HIS A 129 2.99 -10.02 -21.00
N TRP A 130 2.11 -10.18 -20.01
CA TRP A 130 2.52 -10.18 -18.62
C TRP A 130 3.01 -11.57 -18.23
N THR A 131 4.10 -11.64 -17.47
CA THR A 131 4.42 -12.83 -16.67
C THR A 131 3.51 -12.84 -15.45
N VAL A 132 2.70 -13.88 -15.30
CA VAL A 132 1.70 -13.97 -14.24
C VAL A 132 2.08 -15.03 -13.20
N LEU A 133 2.13 -14.63 -11.94
CA LEU A 133 2.28 -15.52 -10.80
C LEU A 133 0.99 -15.54 -9.99
N ASN A 134 0.46 -16.73 -9.75
CA ASN A 134 -0.72 -16.91 -8.92
C ASN A 134 -0.32 -17.07 -7.46
N PHE A 135 -1.08 -16.45 -6.57
CA PHE A 135 -0.93 -16.65 -5.14
C PHE A 135 -1.88 -17.76 -4.66
N HIS A 136 -1.36 -18.63 -3.80
CA HIS A 136 -2.21 -19.43 -2.92
C HIS A 136 -2.18 -18.80 -1.53
N ASN A 137 -3.34 -18.73 -0.88
CA ASN A 137 -3.46 -18.29 0.52
C ASN A 137 -2.91 -16.88 0.81
N LEU A 138 -3.15 -15.92 -0.10
CA LEU A 138 -2.71 -14.55 0.13
C LEU A 138 -3.51 -13.93 1.29
N LEU A 139 -2.78 -13.27 2.18
CA LEU A 139 -3.42 -12.42 3.19
C LEU A 139 -3.82 -11.10 2.51
N ARG A 140 -4.80 -10.39 3.06
CA ARG A 140 -5.21 -9.07 2.57
C ARG A 140 -4.17 -8.02 2.96
N THR A 141 -3.06 -7.96 2.23
CA THR A 141 -1.83 -7.23 2.61
C THR A 141 -1.46 -6.10 1.67
N ALA A 142 -0.95 -5.00 2.23
CA ALA A 142 -0.10 -4.08 1.49
C ALA A 142 1.29 -4.73 1.30
N SER A 143 1.72 -4.83 0.04
CA SER A 143 3.08 -5.29 -0.33
C SER A 143 4.05 -4.11 -0.32
N SER A 144 5.36 -4.37 -0.36
CA SER A 144 6.35 -3.29 -0.38
C SER A 144 7.58 -3.61 -1.23
N MET A 145 8.29 -2.56 -1.59
CA MET A 145 9.58 -2.61 -2.25
C MET A 145 10.67 -2.24 -1.24
N ILE A 146 11.77 -2.98 -1.24
CA ILE A 146 12.99 -2.63 -0.51
C ILE A 146 14.20 -3.00 -1.35
N ALA A 147 15.09 -2.02 -1.55
CA ALA A 147 16.29 -2.18 -2.37
C ALA A 147 16.03 -2.83 -3.75
N GLY A 148 14.96 -2.41 -4.44
CA GLY A 148 14.59 -2.91 -5.77
C GLY A 148 14.00 -4.32 -5.79
N ARG A 149 13.68 -4.91 -4.64
CA ARG A 149 13.03 -6.23 -4.53
C ARG A 149 11.61 -6.10 -4.01
N PHE A 150 10.69 -6.86 -4.59
CA PHE A 150 9.27 -6.87 -4.22
C PHE A 150 9.00 -7.92 -3.16
N TYR A 151 8.32 -7.54 -2.07
CA TYR A 151 7.92 -8.41 -0.99
C TYR A 151 6.43 -8.34 -0.71
N CYS A 152 5.82 -9.50 -0.50
CA CYS A 152 4.43 -9.65 -0.07
C CYS A 152 4.34 -10.63 1.10
N ALA A 153 3.19 -10.76 1.75
CA ALA A 153 3.01 -11.76 2.81
C ALA A 153 1.85 -12.72 2.53
N THR A 154 2.09 -14.00 2.76
CA THR A 154 1.13 -15.10 2.68
C THR A 154 0.93 -15.71 4.07
N ILE A 155 0.08 -16.73 4.18
CA ILE A 155 -0.02 -17.50 5.44
C ILE A 155 1.28 -18.23 5.80
N ASP A 156 2.15 -18.49 4.82
CA ASP A 156 3.38 -19.25 5.01
C ASP A 156 4.53 -18.37 5.52
N GLY A 157 4.49 -17.08 5.19
CA GLY A 157 5.62 -16.21 5.42
C GLY A 157 5.55 -14.85 4.74
N VAL A 158 6.60 -14.07 4.97
CA VAL A 158 6.97 -12.99 4.05
C VAL A 158 7.66 -13.65 2.86
N MET A 159 7.16 -13.36 1.67
CA MET A 159 7.67 -13.85 0.40
C MET A 159 8.42 -12.74 -0.32
N VAL A 160 9.45 -13.10 -1.06
CA VAL A 160 10.17 -12.22 -1.99
C VAL A 160 9.96 -12.71 -3.41
N LEU A 161 9.83 -11.77 -4.35
CA LEU A 161 9.74 -12.06 -5.78
C LEU A 161 11.14 -12.21 -6.36
N GLU A 162 11.43 -13.39 -6.88
CA GLU A 162 12.56 -13.67 -7.76
C GLU A 162 12.11 -13.54 -9.21
N ASP A 163 12.99 -13.02 -10.08
CA ASP A 163 12.72 -12.76 -11.50
C ASP A 163 13.37 -13.78 -12.45
N GLN A 164 14.27 -14.64 -11.95
CA GLN A 164 15.02 -15.62 -12.76
C GLN A 164 15.15 -17.01 -12.09
N PRO A 165 14.22 -17.96 -12.33
CA PRO A 165 12.94 -17.77 -13.01
C PRO A 165 11.93 -17.02 -12.12
N PRO A 166 10.90 -16.39 -12.70
CA PRO A 166 9.84 -15.71 -11.95
C PRO A 166 9.16 -16.64 -10.95
N ARG A 167 9.33 -16.37 -9.64
CA ARG A 167 8.66 -17.13 -8.56
C ARG A 167 8.70 -16.37 -7.24
N LEU A 168 7.84 -16.79 -6.32
CA LEU A 168 7.85 -16.30 -4.94
C LEU A 168 8.65 -17.27 -4.07
N GLU A 169 9.65 -16.77 -3.38
CA GLU A 169 10.45 -17.54 -2.42
C GLU A 169 10.20 -17.05 -0.99
N LEU A 170 10.31 -17.96 -0.03
CA LEU A 170 10.12 -17.65 1.38
C LEU A 170 11.29 -16.82 1.91
N ALA A 171 11.06 -15.54 2.20
CA ALA A 171 12.06 -14.66 2.80
C ALA A 171 12.12 -14.82 4.33
N ALA A 172 10.97 -15.00 4.99
CA ALA A 172 10.93 -15.35 6.41
C ALA A 172 9.61 -15.99 6.83
N LYS A 173 9.72 -16.87 7.83
CA LYS A 173 8.56 -17.50 8.48
C LYS A 173 7.86 -16.55 9.44
N LEU A 174 6.54 -16.63 9.49
CA LEU A 174 5.74 -15.92 10.49
C LEU A 174 5.95 -16.55 11.88
N PRO A 175 6.37 -15.78 12.90
CA PRO A 175 6.58 -16.29 14.26
C PRO A 175 5.27 -16.38 15.06
N MET A 176 4.12 -16.22 14.40
CA MET A 176 2.80 -16.17 15.00
C MET A 176 1.76 -16.78 14.04
N PRO A 177 0.65 -17.32 14.56
CA PRO A 177 -0.49 -17.69 13.74
C PRO A 177 -1.18 -16.42 13.19
N VAL A 178 -1.63 -16.50 11.95
CA VAL A 178 -2.41 -15.44 11.29
C VAL A 178 -3.74 -16.01 10.81
N SER A 179 -4.84 -15.35 11.14
CA SER A 179 -6.17 -15.74 10.64
C SER A 179 -6.42 -15.15 9.26
N PRO A 180 -6.54 -15.95 8.18
CA PRO A 180 -6.70 -15.40 6.83
C PRO A 180 -8.02 -14.65 6.63
N MET A 181 -9.06 -15.00 7.39
CA MET A 181 -10.36 -14.32 7.33
C MET A 181 -10.41 -13.02 8.13
N ALA A 182 -9.63 -12.92 9.21
CA ALA A 182 -9.79 -11.81 10.16
C ALA A 182 -8.61 -10.85 10.17
N ASP A 183 -7.38 -11.33 9.97
CA ASP A 183 -6.16 -10.56 10.15
C ASP A 183 -5.63 -10.01 8.83
N THR A 184 -4.84 -8.94 8.91
CA THR A 184 -4.10 -8.41 7.77
C THR A 184 -2.64 -8.15 8.16
N LEU A 185 -1.75 -8.28 7.18
CA LEU A 185 -0.32 -7.99 7.34
C LEU A 185 0.04 -6.83 6.40
N HIS A 186 0.82 -5.87 6.89
CA HIS A 186 1.20 -4.70 6.11
C HIS A 186 2.71 -4.59 6.08
N LEU A 187 3.29 -4.73 4.90
CA LEU A 187 4.73 -4.56 4.69
C LEU A 187 5.02 -3.12 4.30
N MET A 188 6.13 -2.60 4.80
CA MET A 188 6.66 -1.30 4.39
C MET A 188 8.18 -1.26 4.58
N ASP A 189 8.85 -0.50 3.72
CA ASP A 189 10.20 -0.01 4.01
C ASP A 189 10.14 1.03 5.14
N SER A 190 10.93 0.81 6.18
CA SER A 190 11.14 1.75 7.27
C SER A 190 12.65 1.99 7.43
N ALA A 191 13.13 3.08 6.85
CA ALA A 191 14.53 3.49 6.90
C ALA A 191 15.52 2.42 6.40
N GLY A 192 15.15 1.68 5.34
CA GLY A 192 15.96 0.59 4.77
C GLY A 192 15.80 -0.74 5.50
N GLU A 193 14.88 -0.85 6.48
CA GLU A 193 14.51 -2.11 7.13
C GLU A 193 13.08 -2.50 6.72
N LEU A 194 12.89 -3.75 6.27
CA LEU A 194 11.55 -4.25 5.97
C LEU A 194 10.78 -4.50 7.28
N THR A 195 9.68 -3.77 7.44
CA THR A 195 8.83 -3.82 8.64
C THR A 195 7.46 -4.41 8.29
N LEU A 196 6.98 -5.28 9.16
CA LEU A 196 5.68 -5.95 9.07
C LEU A 196 4.78 -5.51 10.23
N VAL A 197 3.60 -4.98 9.92
CA VAL A 197 2.54 -4.73 10.91
C VAL A 197 1.47 -5.81 10.80
N HIS A 198 1.31 -6.62 11.86
CA HIS A 198 0.22 -7.58 12.00
C HIS A 198 -0.98 -6.92 12.65
N ARG A 199 -1.98 -6.58 11.84
CA ARG A 199 -3.29 -6.09 12.27
C ARG A 199 -4.18 -7.28 12.57
N ARG A 200 -4.27 -7.62 13.87
CA ARG A 200 -4.95 -8.83 14.35
C ARG A 200 -6.26 -8.54 15.05
N PHE A 201 -7.22 -9.45 14.90
CA PHE A 201 -8.45 -9.41 15.68
C PHE A 201 -8.16 -9.71 17.16
N SER A 202 -8.66 -8.88 18.08
CA SER A 202 -8.61 -9.17 19.51
C SER A 202 -9.91 -9.86 19.94
N ARG A 203 -9.81 -11.10 20.42
CA ARG A 203 -10.96 -11.88 20.94
C ARG A 203 -11.41 -11.47 22.34
N HIS A 204 -10.84 -10.42 22.94
CA HIS A 204 -11.29 -9.96 24.25
C HIS A 204 -12.70 -9.38 24.16
N HIS A 205 -13.64 -10.05 24.80
CA HIS A 205 -14.98 -9.55 25.11
C HIS A 205 -14.87 -8.42 26.12
N ASP A 206 -14.96 -7.17 25.66
CA ASP A 206 -15.46 -6.09 26.50
C ASP A 206 -16.94 -5.88 26.11
N ASN A 207 -17.79 -5.56 27.09
CA ASN A 207 -19.26 -5.43 26.99
C ASN A 207 -19.78 -4.48 25.89
N ASN A 208 -18.91 -3.78 25.15
CA ASN A 208 -19.27 -2.74 24.19
C ASN A 208 -19.33 -3.20 22.73
N ASN A 209 -19.26 -4.51 22.46
CA ASN A 209 -19.53 -5.16 21.16
C ASN A 209 -18.74 -4.63 19.93
N ALA A 210 -17.67 -3.85 20.15
CA ALA A 210 -16.80 -3.36 19.09
C ALA A 210 -15.58 -4.29 18.95
N ALA A 211 -15.39 -4.87 17.77
CA ALA A 211 -14.18 -5.63 17.43
C ALA A 211 -12.92 -4.80 17.68
N LYS A 212 -12.19 -5.08 18.76
CA LYS A 212 -10.92 -4.40 19.05
C LYS A 212 -9.82 -5.03 18.20
N ARG A 213 -9.01 -4.21 17.54
CA ARG A 213 -7.79 -4.68 16.86
C ARG A 213 -6.58 -4.45 17.73
N ARG A 214 -5.57 -5.31 17.58
CA ARG A 214 -4.22 -5.09 18.06
C ARG A 214 -3.27 -5.02 16.87
N TYR A 215 -2.18 -4.31 17.05
CA TYR A 215 -1.17 -4.09 16.02
C TYR A 215 0.16 -4.51 16.62
N ASP A 216 0.65 -5.68 16.21
CA ASP A 216 1.97 -6.17 16.59
C ASP A 216 2.93 -5.86 15.43
N VAL A 217 4.11 -5.35 15.72
CA VAL A 217 5.09 -4.95 14.71
C VAL A 217 6.30 -5.86 14.76
N TYR A 218 6.85 -6.18 13.59
CA TYR A 218 7.99 -7.05 13.43
C TYR A 218 8.97 -6.44 12.43
N ARG A 219 10.25 -6.60 12.70
CA ARG A 219 11.33 -6.28 11.77
C ARG A 219 11.85 -7.56 11.16
N LEU A 220 12.11 -7.52 9.87
CA LEU A 220 12.64 -8.65 9.14
C LEU A 220 14.17 -8.67 9.23
N ASP A 221 14.71 -9.80 9.70
CA ASP A 221 16.11 -10.14 9.52
C ASP A 221 16.22 -11.04 8.28
N LEU A 222 16.63 -10.45 7.16
CA LEU A 222 16.78 -11.14 5.88
C LEU A 222 17.93 -12.17 5.91
N GLY A 223 18.98 -11.93 6.71
CA GLY A 223 20.12 -12.85 6.81
C GLY A 223 19.76 -14.11 7.58
N ALA A 224 18.94 -13.98 8.63
CA ALA A 224 18.44 -15.11 9.41
C ALA A 224 17.15 -15.73 8.84
N GLY A 225 16.44 -15.03 7.95
CA GLY A 225 15.12 -15.44 7.46
C GLY A 225 14.05 -15.46 8.56
N THR A 226 14.12 -14.51 9.51
CA THR A 226 13.23 -14.48 10.69
C THR A 226 12.64 -13.10 10.93
N LEU A 227 11.53 -13.05 11.67
CA LEU A 227 10.85 -11.83 12.07
C LEU A 227 10.97 -11.62 13.59
N CYS A 228 11.55 -10.50 13.98
CA CYS A 228 11.74 -10.11 15.38
C CYS A 228 10.67 -9.10 15.78
N ARG A 229 9.93 -9.37 16.86
CA ARG A 229 8.93 -8.41 17.36
C ARG A 229 9.60 -7.13 17.82
N ALA A 230 9.07 -5.99 17.39
CA ALA A 230 9.49 -4.66 17.78
C ALA A 230 8.40 -3.98 18.62
N ASN A 231 8.82 -3.37 19.74
CA ASN A 231 7.94 -2.53 20.57
C ASN A 231 8.13 -1.03 20.29
N SER A 232 9.05 -0.67 19.38
CA SER A 232 9.30 0.69 18.90
C SER A 232 9.90 0.67 17.48
N PHE A 233 9.81 1.81 16.78
CA PHE A 233 10.35 2.02 15.44
C PHE A 233 11.77 2.63 15.48
N GLY A 234 12.56 2.27 16.49
CA GLY A 234 13.93 2.81 16.65
C GLY A 234 13.96 4.03 17.57
N GLY A 235 13.28 3.92 18.72
CA GLY A 235 13.30 4.97 19.76
C GLY A 235 12.34 6.14 19.53
N GLY A 236 11.18 5.91 18.90
CA GLY A 236 10.16 6.94 18.70
C GLY A 236 10.41 7.90 17.54
N GLY A 237 11.43 7.66 16.70
CA GLY A 237 11.77 8.54 15.58
C GLY A 237 10.82 8.47 14.37
N HIS A 238 9.97 7.46 14.29
CA HIS A 238 9.08 7.21 13.16
C HIS A 238 7.63 7.02 13.58
N ALA A 239 6.72 7.16 12.62
CA ALA A 239 5.35 6.68 12.69
C ALA A 239 5.03 5.85 11.44
N LEU A 240 4.14 4.87 11.58
CA LEU A 240 3.71 4.03 10.46
C LEU A 240 2.27 4.35 10.09
N PHE A 241 1.98 4.39 8.80
CA PHE A 241 0.61 4.50 8.29
C PHE A 241 0.33 3.26 7.46
N ILE A 242 -0.72 2.54 7.84
CA ILE A 242 -1.14 1.32 7.16
C ILE A 242 -2.44 1.55 6.40
N GLY A 243 -2.49 1.09 5.16
CA GLY A 243 -3.67 1.12 4.29
C GLY A 243 -3.84 -0.22 3.58
N MET A 244 -4.98 -0.42 2.91
CA MET A 244 -5.21 -1.69 2.22
C MET A 244 -4.31 -1.84 0.99
N TYR A 245 -3.92 -0.73 0.37
CA TYR A 245 -3.20 -0.73 -0.91
C TYR A 245 -1.73 -0.33 -0.79
N CYS A 246 -1.41 0.49 0.21
CA CYS A 246 -0.06 0.98 0.45
C CYS A 246 0.13 1.19 1.96
N SER A 247 1.37 1.02 2.42
CA SER A 247 1.80 1.37 3.76
C SER A 247 3.11 2.15 3.68
N LEU A 248 3.30 3.09 4.61
CA LEU A 248 4.45 3.99 4.60
C LEU A 248 4.98 4.23 6.01
N SER A 249 6.29 4.41 6.11
CA SER A 249 6.97 4.88 7.31
C SER A 249 7.40 6.34 7.10
N VAL A 250 7.17 7.18 8.11
CA VAL A 250 7.61 8.58 8.09
C VAL A 250 8.45 8.91 9.32
N PRO A 251 9.57 9.63 9.16
CA PRO A 251 10.33 10.16 10.27
C PRO A 251 9.57 11.34 10.88
N ILE A 252 9.29 11.31 12.18
CA ILE A 252 8.48 12.37 12.83
C ILE A 252 9.16 13.75 12.77
N LYS A 253 10.50 13.78 12.68
CA LYS A 253 11.30 15.01 12.63
C LYS A 253 11.20 15.75 11.30
N ALA A 254 10.72 15.10 10.24
CA ALA A 254 10.45 15.74 8.95
C ALA A 254 9.16 16.57 8.98
N PHE A 255 8.40 16.53 10.06
CA PHE A 255 7.10 17.19 10.19
C PHE A 255 7.07 18.13 11.40
N PRO A 256 6.12 19.08 11.46
CA PRO A 256 5.98 20.00 12.58
C PRO A 256 5.91 19.25 13.93
N SER A 257 6.63 19.78 14.93
CA SER A 257 6.72 19.14 16.24
C SER A 257 5.33 18.94 16.86
N GLY A 258 5.07 17.73 17.35
CA GLY A 258 3.79 17.35 17.96
C GLY A 258 2.68 17.00 16.97
N ALA A 259 2.86 17.19 15.66
CA ALA A 259 1.84 16.87 14.66
C ALA A 259 1.64 15.36 14.45
N ILE A 260 2.70 14.57 14.67
CA ILE A 260 2.68 13.10 14.54
C ILE A 260 3.34 12.50 15.77
N ARG A 261 2.79 11.43 16.30
CA ARG A 261 3.35 10.72 17.45
C ARG A 261 4.25 9.58 16.97
N GLY A 262 5.45 9.52 17.54
CA GLY A 262 6.36 8.39 17.34
C GLY A 262 5.78 7.09 17.89
N ASP A 263 6.31 5.95 17.46
CA ASP A 263 5.92 4.61 17.92
C ASP A 263 4.40 4.34 17.84
N THR A 264 3.76 4.98 16.85
CA THR A 264 2.32 4.90 16.58
C THR A 264 2.04 4.36 15.18
N VAL A 265 1.11 3.41 15.08
CA VAL A 265 0.54 2.92 13.83
C VAL A 265 -0.78 3.67 13.57
N TYR A 266 -0.84 4.47 12.53
CA TYR A 266 -2.03 5.18 12.08
C TYR A 266 -2.78 4.40 11.00
N LEU A 267 -4.11 4.50 11.00
CA LEU A 267 -4.97 3.79 10.06
C LEU A 267 -5.40 4.68 8.91
N SER A 268 -5.34 4.14 7.70
CA SER A 268 -5.89 4.77 6.50
C SER A 268 -7.42 4.73 6.46
N PHE A 269 -8.02 5.57 5.63
CA PHE A 269 -9.48 5.71 5.52
C PHE A 269 -10.17 4.50 4.84
N ASP A 270 -9.41 3.65 4.16
CA ASP A 270 -9.88 2.37 3.61
C ASP A 270 -9.87 1.23 4.63
N ILE A 271 -9.45 1.49 5.87
CA ILE A 271 -9.53 0.58 7.02
C ILE A 271 -10.78 0.89 7.84
N ALA A 272 -11.71 -0.06 7.93
CA ALA A 272 -13.01 0.15 8.58
C ALA A 272 -12.94 0.65 10.04
N GLU A 273 -11.90 0.29 10.81
CA GLU A 273 -11.75 0.80 12.18
C GLU A 273 -11.40 2.29 12.26
N ARG A 274 -10.93 2.90 11.16
CA ARG A 274 -10.54 4.32 11.11
C ARG A 274 -11.69 5.27 11.49
N ASN A 275 -12.93 4.80 11.44
CA ASN A 275 -14.10 5.55 11.91
C ASN A 275 -14.14 5.76 13.43
N ARG A 276 -13.44 4.91 14.20
CA ARG A 276 -13.41 4.97 15.67
C ARG A 276 -12.01 5.07 16.25
N THR A 277 -11.00 4.59 15.52
CA THR A 277 -9.61 4.51 15.96
C THR A 277 -8.72 5.23 14.96
N GLU A 278 -8.09 6.32 15.40
CA GLU A 278 -7.14 7.06 14.57
C GLU A 278 -5.84 6.25 14.39
N GLY A 279 -5.32 5.73 15.50
CA GLY A 279 -4.09 4.97 15.51
C GLY A 279 -3.93 4.11 16.75
N TYR A 280 -2.76 3.49 16.88
CA TYR A 280 -2.43 2.55 17.93
C TYR A 280 -0.98 2.78 18.39
N ARG A 281 -0.80 3.06 19.68
CA ARG A 281 0.52 3.23 20.27
C ARG A 281 1.13 1.89 20.65
N LEU A 282 2.38 1.68 20.26
CA LEU A 282 3.10 0.44 20.57
C LEU A 282 3.59 0.40 22.01
N ALA A 283 4.05 1.53 22.56
CA ALA A 283 4.66 1.60 23.88
C ALA A 283 3.73 1.09 25.00
N ASP A 284 2.46 1.52 24.99
CA ASP A 284 1.45 1.15 25.99
C ASP A 284 0.30 0.32 25.41
N ARG A 285 0.40 -0.10 24.14
CA ARG A 285 -0.57 -0.96 23.46
C ARG A 285 -2.00 -0.38 23.47
N SER A 286 -2.13 0.95 23.44
CA SER A 286 -3.40 1.66 23.50
C SER A 286 -3.90 2.12 22.13
N ALA A 287 -5.22 2.07 21.92
CA ALA A 287 -5.84 2.74 20.78
C ALA A 287 -5.91 4.26 21.03
N ILE A 288 -5.78 5.04 19.97
CA ILE A 288 -6.07 6.48 19.93
C ILE A 288 -7.47 6.61 19.32
N SER A 289 -8.43 7.12 20.09
CA SER A 289 -9.79 7.34 19.61
C SER A 289 -9.82 8.45 18.57
N ARG A 290 -10.71 8.31 17.58
CA ARG A 290 -11.03 9.40 16.65
C ARG A 290 -12.23 10.17 17.19
N ASP A 291 -12.11 11.50 17.32
CA ASP A 291 -13.23 12.32 17.80
C ASP A 291 -14.39 12.33 16.79
N SER A 292 -15.56 11.88 17.26
CA SER A 292 -16.79 11.70 16.45
C SER A 292 -17.43 13.01 15.99
N LEU A 293 -16.98 14.16 16.47
CA LEU A 293 -17.49 15.47 16.04
C LEU A 293 -17.12 15.80 14.58
N SER A 294 -16.20 15.05 13.97
CA SER A 294 -15.76 15.20 12.58
C SER A 294 -16.50 14.28 11.58
N SER A 295 -17.34 13.37 12.04
CA SER A 295 -17.81 12.24 11.21
C SER A 295 -18.98 12.53 10.27
N HIS A 296 -19.59 13.72 10.31
CA HIS A 296 -20.82 13.96 9.55
C HIS A 296 -20.69 14.79 8.27
N SER A 297 -19.54 15.42 7.99
CA SER A 297 -19.32 16.12 6.72
C SER A 297 -17.87 16.61 6.60
N ALA A 298 -16.94 15.80 6.06
CA ALA A 298 -15.77 16.32 5.35
C ALA A 298 -14.90 15.20 4.76
N LEU A 299 -14.81 15.19 3.43
CA LEU A 299 -13.74 14.57 2.65
C LEU A 299 -12.44 15.40 2.71
N GLN A 300 -12.20 16.15 3.80
CA GLN A 300 -11.03 17.02 3.93
C GLN A 300 -10.16 16.54 5.09
N PRO A 301 -8.83 16.40 4.89
CA PRO A 301 -7.93 16.14 5.99
C PRO A 301 -7.95 17.33 6.96
N HIS A 302 -8.20 17.06 8.24
CA HIS A 302 -8.29 18.12 9.26
C HIS A 302 -6.96 18.38 9.95
N ASN A 303 -6.02 17.44 9.82
CA ASN A 303 -4.69 17.51 10.37
C ASN A 303 -3.71 16.74 9.48
N LEU A 304 -2.43 16.83 9.82
CA LEU A 304 -1.37 16.14 9.09
C LEU A 304 -1.51 14.62 9.11
N VAL A 305 -2.03 14.04 10.20
CA VAL A 305 -2.29 12.59 10.27
C VAL A 305 -3.32 12.17 9.24
N ASP A 306 -4.39 12.94 9.04
CA ASP A 306 -5.38 12.68 8.01
C ASP A 306 -4.77 12.78 6.61
N CYS A 307 -3.96 13.81 6.33
CA CYS A 307 -3.24 13.96 5.05
C CYS A 307 -2.41 12.70 4.73
N LEU A 308 -1.57 12.27 5.68
CA LEU A 308 -0.72 11.09 5.53
C LEU A 308 -1.54 9.79 5.46
N SER A 309 -2.63 9.68 6.21
CA SER A 309 -3.53 8.51 6.19
C SER A 309 -4.27 8.37 4.87
N LEU A 310 -4.48 9.47 4.14
CA LEU A 310 -5.07 9.42 2.81
C LEU A 310 -4.03 9.01 1.76
N CYS A 311 -2.75 9.31 1.98
CA CYS A 311 -1.66 8.93 1.07
C CYS A 311 -1.48 7.41 0.94
N SER A 312 -1.93 6.64 1.92
CA SER A 312 -1.91 5.18 1.93
C SER A 312 -3.23 4.55 1.44
N THR A 313 -4.21 5.35 1.02
CA THR A 313 -5.44 4.84 0.39
C THR A 313 -5.23 4.59 -1.10
N GLY A 314 -5.81 3.52 -1.63
CA GLY A 314 -5.66 3.14 -3.05
C GLY A 314 -6.65 3.80 -4.00
N ARG A 315 -7.48 4.74 -3.54
CA ARG A 315 -8.36 5.52 -4.41
C ARG A 315 -7.68 6.84 -4.76
N ILE A 316 -7.40 7.02 -6.04
CA ILE A 316 -6.50 8.03 -6.62
C ILE A 316 -7.25 9.13 -7.40
#